data_AF-A0A375Z4R3-F1
#
_entry.id   AF-A0A375Z4R3-F1
#
_cell.length_a   1.000
_cell.length_b   1.000
_cell.length_c   1.000
_cell.angle_alpha   90.00
_cell.angle_beta   90.00
_cell.angle_gamma   90.00
#
_symmetry.space_group_name_H-M   'P 1'
#
loop_
_entity.id
_entity.type
_entity.pdbx_description
1 polymer ?
#
loop_
_entity_poly.entity_id
_entity_poly.type
_entity_poly.pdbx_seq_one_letter_code
_entity_poly.pdbx_strand_id
1 'polypeptide(L)'
;MTAYESSETIHAAGFLTVLDAADALGVTRLTVDKMILDGRLRAERRGRRRVTKKEWVAVSHRGRRPQRRVPAGMLTVSEAAERAGVHHTTIRKAIRDGRLPATTPAWPNGYGIEPAALAAWASQLRKPNISAATQHAAVASWRRANGYLSVAEAAELLGITRQALQVRISRGTQAALRAGADTPVPGAWLIREADVPERPS
;
A
#
# COMPACT_ATOMS: atom_id res chain seq x y z
N MET A 1 -41.81 30.55 22.06
CA MET A 1 -40.36 30.76 21.85
C MET A 1 -39.60 29.88 22.84
N THR A 2 -39.03 28.76 22.41
CA THR A 2 -38.16 27.96 23.29
C THR A 2 -36.86 28.72 23.51
N ALA A 3 -36.64 29.18 24.74
CA ALA A 3 -35.48 29.97 25.13
C ALA A 3 -34.17 29.29 24.70
N TYR A 4 -33.26 30.06 24.11
CA TYR A 4 -31.89 29.62 23.91
C TYR A 4 -31.24 29.55 25.31
N GLU A 5 -30.96 28.35 25.80
CA GLU A 5 -30.07 28.21 26.95
C GLU A 5 -28.69 28.79 26.57
N SER A 6 -28.26 29.80 27.33
CA SER A 6 -26.95 30.41 27.16
C SER A 6 -25.86 29.41 27.57
N SER A 7 -24.64 29.62 27.08
CA SER A 7 -23.51 28.76 27.48
C SER A 7 -23.26 28.83 28.99
N GLU A 8 -23.50 29.98 29.63
CA GLU A 8 -23.41 30.13 31.09
C GLU A 8 -24.42 29.26 31.84
N THR A 9 -25.68 29.19 31.40
CA THR A 9 -26.68 28.29 32.01
C THR A 9 -26.29 26.81 31.83
N ILE A 10 -25.70 26.46 30.68
CA ILE A 10 -25.21 25.10 30.40
C ILE A 10 -24.06 24.75 31.34
N HIS A 11 -23.10 25.67 31.52
CA HIS A 11 -21.96 25.50 32.42
C HIS A 11 -22.39 25.42 33.89
N ALA A 12 -23.32 26.30 34.32
CA ALA A 12 -23.88 26.29 35.66
C ALA A 12 -24.60 24.97 35.99
N ALA A 13 -25.18 24.31 34.98
CA ALA A 13 -25.78 22.99 35.13
C ALA A 13 -24.77 21.83 35.07
N GLY A 14 -23.47 22.11 35.03
CA GLY A 14 -22.39 21.12 35.00
C GLY A 14 -22.15 20.48 33.62
N PHE A 15 -22.70 21.06 32.56
CA PHE A 15 -22.52 20.59 31.20
C PHE A 15 -21.53 21.45 30.42
N LEU A 16 -20.94 20.87 29.38
CA LEU A 16 -20.07 21.52 28.42
C LEU A 16 -20.76 21.57 27.06
N THR A 17 -20.57 22.65 26.32
CA THR A 17 -20.98 22.70 24.92
C THR A 17 -20.04 21.87 24.04
N VAL A 18 -20.45 21.60 22.80
CA VAL A 18 -19.60 20.90 21.82
C VAL A 18 -18.30 21.67 21.56
N LEU A 19 -18.33 23.01 21.63
CA LEU A 19 -17.13 23.84 21.47
C LEU A 19 -16.19 23.69 22.66
N ASP A 20 -16.71 23.77 23.89
CA ASP A 20 -15.87 23.56 25.09
C ASP A 20 -15.25 22.16 25.12
N ALA A 21 -15.99 21.16 24.65
CA ALA A 21 -15.47 19.79 24.51
C ALA A 21 -14.39 19.68 23.43
N ALA A 22 -14.51 20.44 22.34
CA ALA A 22 -13.52 20.51 21.28
C ALA A 22 -12.21 21.12 21.80
N ASP A 23 -12.30 22.21 22.56
CA ASP A 23 -11.16 22.87 23.21
C ASP A 23 -10.50 21.96 24.24
N ALA A 24 -11.28 21.31 25.11
CA ALA A 24 -10.76 20.37 26.10
C ALA A 24 -10.05 19.14 25.46
N LEU A 25 -10.52 18.70 24.31
CA LEU A 25 -9.93 17.60 23.55
C LEU A 25 -8.84 18.07 22.57
N GLY A 26 -8.62 19.38 22.38
CA GLY A 26 -7.69 19.90 21.38
C GLY A 26 -8.01 19.42 19.95
N VAL A 27 -9.30 19.28 19.61
CA VAL A 27 -9.76 18.82 18.29
C VAL A 27 -10.76 19.82 17.70
N THR A 28 -11.13 19.64 16.44
CA THR A 28 -12.17 20.47 15.81
C THR A 28 -13.58 20.09 16.29
N ARG A 29 -14.52 21.05 16.29
CA ARG A 29 -15.95 20.80 16.54
C ARG A 29 -16.49 19.63 15.71
N LEU A 30 -16.14 19.56 14.42
CA LEU A 30 -16.57 18.48 13.53
C LEU A 30 -16.11 17.10 14.02
N THR A 31 -14.91 17.04 14.61
CA THR A 31 -14.38 15.81 15.22
C THR A 31 -15.21 15.40 16.42
N VAL A 32 -15.63 16.35 17.26
CA VAL A 32 -16.51 16.09 18.41
C VAL A 32 -17.89 15.63 17.95
N ASP A 33 -18.48 16.28 16.94
CA ASP A 33 -19.77 15.87 16.37
C ASP A 33 -19.69 14.42 15.84
N LYS A 34 -18.58 14.07 15.17
CA LYS A 34 -18.31 12.69 14.74
C LYS A 34 -18.08 11.73 15.91
N MET A 35 -17.40 12.16 16.97
CA MET A 35 -17.24 11.35 18.18
C MET A 35 -18.58 11.05 18.86
N ILE A 36 -19.51 12.00 18.87
CA ILE A 36 -20.86 11.78 19.40
C ILE A 36 -21.65 10.81 18.50
N LEU A 37 -21.62 11.00 17.17
CA LEU A 37 -22.30 10.12 16.22
C LEU A 37 -21.77 8.67 16.28
N ASP A 38 -20.46 8.51 16.45
CA ASP A 38 -19.80 7.20 16.57
C ASP A 38 -19.94 6.59 17.98
N GLY A 39 -20.62 7.26 18.92
CA GLY A 39 -20.79 6.84 20.32
C GLY A 39 -19.52 6.89 21.17
N ARG A 40 -18.46 7.55 20.70
CA ARG A 40 -17.15 7.70 21.37
C ARG A 40 -17.14 8.79 22.43
N LEU A 41 -18.02 9.77 22.30
CA LEU A 41 -18.26 10.81 23.31
C LEU A 41 -19.73 10.77 23.69
N ARG A 42 -20.01 10.54 24.97
CA ARG A 42 -21.37 10.64 25.48
C ARG A 42 -21.83 12.10 25.41
N ALA A 43 -23.03 12.30 24.90
CA ALA A 43 -23.69 13.60 24.85
C ALA A 43 -25.18 13.45 25.12
N GLU A 44 -25.76 14.50 25.67
CA GLU A 44 -27.19 14.62 25.93
C GLU A 44 -27.74 15.82 25.16
N ARG A 45 -29.05 15.80 24.88
CA ARG A 45 -29.71 16.89 24.17
C ARG A 45 -30.43 17.77 25.19
N ARG A 46 -30.06 19.05 25.27
CA ARG A 46 -30.77 20.07 26.03
C ARG A 46 -31.31 21.14 25.09
N GLY A 47 -32.64 21.17 24.96
CA GLY A 47 -33.33 21.96 23.93
C GLY A 47 -32.80 21.66 22.53
N ARG A 48 -32.24 22.69 21.88
CA ARG A 48 -31.66 22.58 20.52
C ARG A 48 -30.17 22.26 20.51
N ARG A 49 -29.49 22.20 21.66
CA ARG A 49 -28.04 21.99 21.75
C ARG A 49 -27.72 20.58 22.22
N ARG A 50 -26.65 20.02 21.66
CA ARG A 50 -25.99 18.84 22.23
C ARG A 50 -24.98 19.33 23.26
N VAL A 51 -25.00 18.71 24.42
CA VAL A 51 -24.12 19.03 25.54
C VAL A 51 -23.44 17.76 26.03
N THR A 52 -22.26 17.89 26.58
CA THR A 52 -21.51 16.79 27.20
C THR A 52 -21.13 17.17 28.63
N LYS A 53 -20.36 16.34 29.31
CA LYS A 53 -19.86 16.63 30.66
C LYS A 53 -18.36 16.48 30.72
N LYS A 54 -17.73 17.19 31.66
CA LYS A 54 -16.28 17.21 31.81
C LYS A 54 -15.72 15.80 32.08
N GLU A 55 -16.40 15.01 32.89
CA GLU A 55 -16.02 13.61 33.16
C GLU A 55 -16.12 12.72 31.92
N TRP A 56 -17.11 12.93 31.05
CA TRP A 56 -17.26 12.17 29.81
C TRP A 56 -16.19 12.52 28.79
N VAL A 57 -15.82 13.81 28.73
CA VAL A 57 -14.71 14.27 27.90
C VAL A 57 -13.38 13.70 28.40
N ALA A 58 -13.17 13.64 29.72
CA ALA A 58 -11.94 13.12 30.31
C ALA A 58 -11.70 11.63 30.01
N VAL A 59 -12.77 10.82 29.96
CA VAL A 59 -12.67 9.39 29.59
C VAL A 59 -12.70 9.16 28.07
N SER A 60 -12.98 10.20 27.28
CA SER A 60 -13.03 10.10 25.82
C SER A 60 -11.63 10.24 25.22
N HIS A 61 -11.24 9.27 24.38
CA HIS A 61 -9.93 9.30 23.73
C HIS A 61 -9.94 10.14 22.44
N ARG A 62 -8.91 10.98 22.26
CA ARG A 62 -8.69 11.88 21.09
C ARG A 62 -8.47 11.13 19.76
N GLY A 63 -8.41 9.80 19.80
CA GLY A 63 -8.11 8.95 18.65
C GLY A 63 -8.96 7.67 18.61
N ARG A 64 -8.86 6.96 17.49
CA ARG A 64 -9.57 5.70 17.26
C ARG A 64 -9.02 4.64 18.22
N ARG A 65 -9.75 4.29 19.28
CA ARG A 65 -9.80 2.89 19.68
C ARG A 65 -11.06 2.34 19.02
N PRO A 66 -10.96 1.64 17.87
CA PRO A 66 -12.05 0.75 17.50
C PRO A 66 -12.28 -0.11 18.74
N GLN A 67 -13.51 -0.15 19.27
CA GLN A 67 -13.89 -1.31 20.07
C GLN A 67 -13.40 -2.52 19.29
N ARG A 68 -12.65 -3.41 19.94
CA ARG A 68 -12.14 -4.60 19.30
C ARG A 68 -13.34 -5.39 18.78
N ARG A 69 -13.70 -5.18 17.52
CA ARG A 69 -14.85 -5.85 16.88
C ARG A 69 -14.47 -7.24 16.41
N VAL A 70 -13.21 -7.61 16.57
CA VAL A 70 -12.62 -8.86 16.13
C VAL A 70 -12.37 -9.75 17.35
N PRO A 71 -12.67 -11.06 17.30
CA PRO A 71 -12.42 -12.02 18.36
C PRO A 71 -11.00 -11.96 18.93
N ALA A 72 -10.87 -12.48 20.15
CA ALA A 72 -9.59 -12.74 20.76
C ALA A 72 -8.71 -13.59 19.81
N GLY A 73 -7.46 -13.18 19.59
CA GLY A 73 -6.49 -13.89 18.73
C GLY A 73 -6.41 -13.42 17.28
N MET A 74 -7.38 -12.65 16.78
CA MET A 74 -7.37 -12.11 15.41
C MET A 74 -7.05 -10.62 15.37
N LEU A 75 -6.50 -10.18 14.23
CA LEU A 75 -6.14 -8.78 13.95
C LEU A 75 -7.21 -8.11 13.10
N THR A 76 -7.47 -6.84 13.38
CA THR A 76 -8.15 -5.94 12.45
C THR A 76 -7.26 -5.61 11.26
N VAL A 77 -7.86 -5.10 10.18
CA VAL A 77 -7.11 -4.57 9.02
C VAL A 77 -6.08 -3.51 9.43
N SER A 78 -6.39 -2.65 10.39
CA SER A 78 -5.48 -1.60 10.86
C SER A 78 -4.29 -2.18 11.62
N GLU A 79 -4.54 -3.08 12.58
CA GLU A 79 -3.47 -3.74 13.33
C GLU A 79 -2.59 -4.60 12.42
N ALA A 80 -3.18 -5.26 11.43
CA ALA A 80 -2.44 -6.01 10.42
C ALA A 80 -1.56 -5.10 9.55
N ALA A 81 -2.07 -3.93 9.17
CA ALA A 81 -1.32 -2.94 8.39
C ALA A 81 -0.09 -2.42 9.16
N GLU A 82 -0.30 -2.04 10.43
CA GLU A 82 0.76 -1.59 11.33
C GLU A 82 1.82 -2.68 11.51
N ARG A 83 1.40 -3.93 11.76
CA ARG A 83 2.31 -5.04 12.00
C ARG A 83 3.11 -5.46 10.76
N ALA A 84 2.50 -5.35 9.57
CA ALA A 84 3.18 -5.62 8.32
C ALA A 84 4.00 -4.43 7.78
N GLY A 85 3.89 -3.24 8.41
CA GLY A 85 4.55 -2.02 7.94
C GLY A 85 4.03 -1.51 6.60
N VAL A 86 2.75 -1.76 6.29
CA VAL A 86 2.12 -1.38 5.02
C VAL A 86 0.89 -0.52 5.24
N HIS A 87 0.44 0.15 4.19
CA HIS A 87 -0.81 0.90 4.27
C HIS A 87 -2.04 -0.05 4.30
N HIS A 88 -3.09 0.32 5.04
CA HIS A 88 -4.29 -0.51 5.23
C HIS A 88 -5.05 -0.86 3.93
N THR A 89 -4.91 -0.04 2.88
CA THR A 89 -5.45 -0.34 1.55
C THR A 89 -4.76 -1.54 0.90
N THR A 90 -3.46 -1.74 1.15
CA THR A 90 -2.69 -2.89 0.68
C THR A 90 -3.20 -4.19 1.29
N ILE A 91 -3.53 -4.16 2.59
CA ILE A 91 -4.17 -5.29 3.28
C ILE A 91 -5.54 -5.59 2.66
N ARG A 92 -6.41 -4.57 2.47
CA ARG A 92 -7.72 -4.77 1.83
C ARG A 92 -7.62 -5.32 0.41
N LYS A 93 -6.62 -4.87 -0.36
CA LYS A 93 -6.35 -5.37 -1.71
C LYS A 93 -5.89 -6.83 -1.66
N ALA A 94 -4.97 -7.18 -0.76
CA ALA A 94 -4.51 -8.56 -0.60
C ALA A 94 -5.65 -9.52 -0.22
N ILE A 95 -6.57 -9.09 0.64
CA ILE A 95 -7.78 -9.85 0.98
C ILE A 95 -8.69 -10.01 -0.25
N ARG A 96 -8.97 -8.92 -0.96
CA ARG A 96 -9.82 -8.93 -2.17
C ARG A 96 -9.26 -9.85 -3.26
N ASP A 97 -7.95 -9.83 -3.43
CA ASP A 97 -7.25 -10.63 -4.43
C ASP A 97 -7.02 -12.08 -3.96
N GLY A 98 -7.53 -12.48 -2.78
CA GLY A 98 -7.38 -13.82 -2.22
C GLY A 98 -5.97 -14.18 -1.72
N ARG A 99 -5.06 -13.20 -1.68
CA ARG A 99 -3.64 -13.39 -1.31
C ARG A 99 -3.39 -13.38 0.19
N LEU A 100 -4.32 -12.81 0.96
CA LEU A 100 -4.31 -12.83 2.43
C LEU A 100 -5.64 -13.41 2.91
N PRO A 101 -5.64 -14.60 3.53
CA PRO A 101 -6.88 -15.16 4.05
C PRO A 101 -7.38 -14.27 5.19
N ALA A 102 -8.66 -13.94 5.12
CA ALA A 102 -9.35 -13.17 6.14
C ALA A 102 -10.72 -13.78 6.39
N THR A 103 -11.10 -13.86 7.66
CA THR A 103 -12.43 -14.26 8.08
C THR A 103 -13.35 -13.06 7.93
N THR A 104 -14.33 -13.17 7.02
CA THR A 104 -15.45 -12.23 6.95
C THR A 104 -16.46 -12.63 8.03
N PRO A 105 -16.63 -11.82 9.06
CA PRO A 105 -17.39 -12.21 10.22
C PRO A 105 -18.80 -11.59 10.22
N ALA A 106 -19.64 -12.05 11.15
CA ALA A 106 -21.02 -11.60 11.31
C ALA A 106 -21.19 -10.11 11.73
N TRP A 107 -20.11 -9.36 11.96
CA TRP A 107 -20.19 -7.94 12.34
C TRP A 107 -19.98 -7.01 11.14
N PRO A 108 -20.65 -5.83 11.15
CA PRO A 108 -20.57 -4.91 10.01
C PRO A 108 -19.15 -4.36 9.80
N ASN A 109 -18.71 -4.42 8.54
CA ASN A 109 -17.53 -3.73 8.00
C ASN A 109 -16.17 -4.10 8.65
N GLY A 110 -15.94 -5.37 8.98
CA GLY A 110 -14.65 -5.83 9.50
C GLY A 110 -14.13 -7.09 8.83
N TYR A 111 -12.80 -7.24 8.80
CA TYR A 111 -12.11 -8.48 8.50
C TYR A 111 -11.35 -8.91 9.74
N GLY A 112 -11.41 -10.19 10.09
CA GLY A 112 -10.49 -10.82 11.03
C GLY A 112 -9.33 -11.44 10.27
N ILE A 113 -8.10 -11.03 10.60
CA ILE A 113 -6.88 -11.54 9.96
C ILE A 113 -6.12 -12.36 11.00
N GLU A 114 -5.79 -13.59 10.66
CA GLU A 114 -4.98 -14.44 11.52
C GLU A 114 -3.51 -13.94 11.53
N PRO A 115 -2.87 -13.76 12.70
CA PRO A 115 -1.49 -13.28 12.78
C PRO A 115 -0.49 -14.14 11.98
N ALA A 116 -0.68 -15.47 11.97
CA ALA A 116 0.19 -16.39 11.24
C ALA A 116 0.07 -16.19 9.72
N ALA A 117 -1.15 -16.07 9.21
CA ALA A 117 -1.40 -15.77 7.81
C ALA A 117 -0.80 -14.41 7.38
N LEU A 118 -0.91 -13.40 8.23
CA LEU A 118 -0.29 -12.10 7.99
C LEU A 118 1.24 -12.20 7.89
N ALA A 119 1.87 -12.96 8.80
CA ALA A 119 3.32 -13.13 8.80
C ALA A 119 3.82 -13.85 7.53
N ALA A 120 3.11 -14.89 7.10
CA ALA A 120 3.41 -15.61 5.85
C ALA A 120 3.24 -14.72 4.61
N TRP A 121 2.20 -13.89 4.57
CA TRP A 121 1.99 -12.95 3.46
C TRP A 121 3.04 -11.81 3.47
N ALA A 122 3.36 -11.26 4.64
CA ALA A 122 4.33 -10.17 4.77
C ALA A 122 5.75 -10.59 4.39
N SER A 123 6.14 -11.85 4.62
CA SER A 123 7.44 -12.36 4.17
C SER A 123 7.54 -12.43 2.64
N GLN A 124 6.44 -12.72 1.94
CA GLN A 124 6.38 -12.72 0.48
C GLN A 124 6.53 -11.31 -0.13
N LEU A 125 6.08 -10.27 0.58
CA LEU A 125 6.29 -8.87 0.18
C LEU A 125 7.76 -8.45 0.27
N ARG A 126 8.54 -9.09 1.16
CA ARG A 126 9.97 -8.83 1.36
C ARG A 126 10.85 -9.58 0.36
N LYS A 127 10.33 -9.99 -0.80
CA LYS A 127 11.21 -10.40 -1.91
C LYS A 127 12.18 -9.23 -2.17
N PRO A 128 13.50 -9.47 -2.17
CA PRO A 128 14.45 -8.41 -2.47
C PRO A 128 14.10 -7.88 -3.84
N ASN A 129 13.72 -6.61 -3.91
CA ASN A 129 13.54 -5.93 -5.17
C ASN A 129 14.96 -5.70 -5.71
N ILE A 130 15.50 -6.73 -6.38
CA ILE A 130 16.76 -6.62 -7.11
C ILE A 130 16.52 -5.47 -8.08
N SER A 131 17.26 -4.37 -7.89
CA SER A 131 17.05 -3.19 -8.70
C SER A 131 17.11 -3.58 -10.18
N ALA A 132 16.30 -2.93 -11.03
CA ALA A 132 16.34 -3.21 -12.48
C ALA A 132 17.78 -3.14 -13.02
N ALA A 133 18.61 -2.23 -12.48
CA ALA A 133 20.03 -2.13 -12.80
C ALA A 133 20.82 -3.41 -12.45
N THR A 134 20.63 -3.98 -11.26
CA THR A 134 21.28 -5.23 -10.84
C THR A 134 20.82 -6.41 -11.69
N GLN A 135 19.54 -6.47 -12.05
CA GLN A 135 19.01 -7.50 -12.95
C GLN A 135 19.59 -7.35 -14.37
N HIS A 136 19.66 -6.13 -14.92
CA HIS A 136 20.28 -5.87 -16.22
C HIS A 136 21.77 -6.23 -16.24
N ALA A 137 22.50 -5.95 -15.16
CA ALA A 137 23.90 -6.33 -15.03
C ALA A 137 24.07 -7.86 -15.04
N ALA A 138 23.25 -8.60 -14.28
CA ALA A 138 23.28 -10.05 -14.28
C ALA A 138 22.96 -10.65 -15.67
N VAL A 139 21.97 -10.09 -16.38
CA VAL A 139 21.62 -10.49 -17.75
C VAL A 139 22.79 -10.21 -18.71
N ALA A 140 23.44 -9.05 -18.59
CA ALA A 140 24.58 -8.69 -19.44
C ALA A 140 25.78 -9.61 -19.19
N SER A 141 26.09 -9.92 -17.92
CA SER A 141 27.14 -10.87 -17.56
C SER A 141 26.86 -12.28 -18.10
N TRP A 142 25.61 -12.75 -18.00
CA TRP A 142 25.23 -14.04 -18.59
C TRP A 142 25.43 -14.06 -20.10
N ARG A 143 25.04 -13.01 -20.82
CA ARG A 143 25.22 -12.91 -22.27
C ARG A 143 26.69 -13.04 -22.65
N ARG A 144 27.58 -12.27 -22.00
CA ARG A 144 29.03 -12.33 -22.25
C ARG A 144 29.63 -13.71 -21.94
N ALA A 145 29.26 -14.30 -20.79
CA ALA A 145 29.74 -15.63 -20.41
C ALA A 145 29.34 -16.73 -21.43
N ASN A 146 28.28 -16.50 -22.20
CA ASN A 146 27.77 -17.43 -23.21
C ASN A 146 28.10 -16.99 -24.65
N GLY A 147 28.94 -15.97 -24.86
CA GLY A 147 29.35 -15.49 -26.19
C GLY A 147 28.23 -14.81 -26.99
N TYR A 148 27.24 -14.23 -26.29
CA TYR A 148 26.13 -13.50 -26.89
C TYR A 148 26.21 -12.00 -26.61
N LEU A 149 25.69 -11.23 -27.55
CA LEU A 149 25.47 -9.79 -27.48
C LEU A 149 23.98 -9.49 -27.54
N SER A 150 23.57 -8.40 -26.89
CA SER A 150 22.26 -7.80 -27.17
C SER A 150 22.27 -7.07 -28.51
N VAL A 151 21.08 -6.80 -29.04
CA VAL A 151 20.92 -6.00 -30.27
C VAL A 151 21.52 -4.59 -30.13
N ALA A 152 21.52 -4.01 -28.94
CA ALA A 152 22.14 -2.70 -28.73
C ALA A 152 23.66 -2.79 -28.85
N GLU A 153 24.27 -3.72 -28.11
CA GLU A 153 25.72 -3.95 -28.12
C GLU A 153 26.24 -4.32 -29.52
N ALA A 154 25.55 -5.21 -30.23
CA ALA A 154 25.91 -5.57 -31.60
C ALA A 154 25.75 -4.41 -32.59
N ALA A 155 24.75 -3.55 -32.41
CA ALA A 155 24.56 -2.38 -33.28
C ALA A 155 25.68 -1.35 -33.08
N GLU A 156 26.13 -1.16 -31.85
CA GLU A 156 27.27 -0.31 -31.51
C GLU A 156 28.56 -0.80 -32.17
N LEU A 157 28.86 -2.10 -32.09
CA LEU A 157 30.03 -2.69 -32.76
C LEU A 157 30.01 -2.53 -34.28
N LEU A 158 28.82 -2.65 -34.89
CA LEU A 158 28.63 -2.46 -36.33
C LEU A 158 28.59 -0.98 -36.75
N GLY A 159 28.57 -0.04 -35.81
CA GLY A 159 28.45 1.39 -36.10
C GLY A 159 27.11 1.78 -36.75
N ILE A 160 26.03 1.04 -36.47
CA ILE A 160 24.69 1.32 -36.99
C ILE A 160 23.69 1.56 -35.87
N THR A 161 22.51 2.06 -36.21
CA THR A 161 21.45 2.20 -35.21
C THR A 161 20.87 0.85 -34.82
N ARG A 162 20.43 0.71 -33.56
CA ARG A 162 19.71 -0.48 -33.08
C ARG A 162 18.52 -0.84 -33.97
N GLN A 163 17.78 0.16 -34.44
CA GLN A 163 16.62 -0.05 -35.31
C GLN A 163 17.03 -0.61 -36.67
N ALA A 164 18.14 -0.13 -37.26
CA ALA A 164 18.68 -0.69 -38.49
C ALA A 164 19.09 -2.16 -38.30
N LEU A 165 19.70 -2.51 -37.16
CA LEU A 165 20.03 -3.89 -36.86
C LEU A 165 18.79 -4.77 -36.66
N GLN A 166 17.74 -4.28 -35.98
CA GLN A 166 16.46 -5.00 -35.87
C GLN A 166 15.84 -5.30 -37.24
N VAL A 167 15.91 -4.34 -38.17
CA VAL A 167 15.43 -4.54 -39.55
C VAL A 167 16.25 -5.62 -40.27
N ARG A 168 17.56 -5.71 -40.04
CA ARG A 168 18.39 -6.79 -40.62
C ARG A 168 18.01 -8.16 -40.06
N ILE A 169 17.77 -8.25 -38.75
CA ILE A 169 17.30 -9.47 -38.11
C ILE A 169 15.94 -9.90 -38.66
N SER A 170 14.98 -8.96 -38.77
CA SER A 170 13.64 -9.29 -39.28
C SER A 170 13.63 -9.67 -40.75
N ARG A 171 14.56 -9.13 -41.55
CA ARG A 171 14.79 -9.51 -42.95
C ARG A 171 15.64 -10.77 -43.12
N GLY A 172 16.14 -11.36 -42.03
CA GLY A 172 16.98 -12.55 -42.05
C GLY A 172 18.40 -12.32 -42.56
N THR A 173 18.84 -11.06 -42.73
CA THR A 173 20.18 -10.74 -43.22
C THR A 173 21.24 -10.67 -42.11
N GLN A 174 20.81 -10.68 -40.85
CA GLN A 174 21.68 -10.83 -39.68
C GLN A 174 21.30 -12.12 -38.92
N ALA A 175 22.29 -12.97 -38.63
CA ALA A 175 22.10 -14.14 -37.79
C ALA A 175 21.76 -13.70 -36.35
N ALA A 176 20.62 -14.16 -35.85
CA ALA A 176 20.19 -13.93 -34.48
C ALA A 176 19.32 -15.09 -33.99
N LEU A 177 19.45 -15.41 -32.70
CA LEU A 177 18.68 -16.44 -32.02
C LEU A 177 17.62 -15.79 -31.14
N ARG A 178 16.42 -16.38 -31.11
CA ARG A 178 15.42 -16.04 -30.10
C ARG A 178 15.74 -16.77 -28.80
N ALA A 179 15.86 -16.00 -27.72
CA ALA A 179 16.14 -16.51 -26.40
C ALA A 179 15.01 -17.45 -25.92
N GLY A 180 15.36 -18.68 -25.58
CA GLY A 180 14.43 -19.69 -25.06
C GLY A 180 14.00 -19.43 -23.61
N ALA A 181 13.15 -20.31 -23.06
CA ALA A 181 12.66 -20.22 -21.69
C ALA A 181 13.78 -20.31 -20.64
N ASP A 182 14.88 -21.00 -20.95
CA ASP A 182 16.03 -21.20 -20.06
C ASP A 182 16.98 -19.99 -20.00
N THR A 183 16.60 -18.86 -20.60
CA THR A 183 17.42 -17.65 -20.64
C THR A 183 16.92 -16.61 -19.63
N PRO A 184 17.80 -15.71 -19.15
CA PRO A 184 17.41 -14.66 -18.20
C PRO A 184 16.33 -13.70 -18.71
N VAL A 185 16.19 -13.56 -20.03
CA VAL A 185 15.15 -12.74 -20.68
C VAL A 185 14.60 -13.52 -21.88
N PRO A 186 13.59 -14.38 -21.67
CA PRO A 186 12.97 -15.15 -22.73
C PRO A 186 12.40 -14.25 -23.83
N GLY A 187 12.52 -14.68 -25.08
CA GLY A 187 12.06 -13.93 -26.24
C GLY A 187 12.92 -12.73 -26.64
N ALA A 188 14.04 -12.45 -25.97
CA ALA A 188 15.02 -11.48 -26.46
C ALA A 188 15.74 -11.99 -27.72
N TRP A 189 16.26 -11.08 -28.55
CA TRP A 189 17.19 -11.44 -29.62
C TRP A 189 18.62 -11.52 -29.06
N LEU A 190 19.28 -12.63 -29.32
CA LEU A 190 20.68 -12.90 -28.97
C LEU A 190 21.47 -13.01 -30.27
N ILE A 191 22.55 -12.24 -30.38
CA ILE A 191 23.45 -12.26 -31.54
C ILE A 191 24.76 -12.87 -31.05
N ARG A 192 25.33 -13.84 -31.76
CA ARG A 192 26.63 -14.37 -31.37
C ARG A 192 27.69 -13.32 -31.63
N GLU A 193 28.64 -13.19 -30.73
CA GLU A 193 29.76 -12.27 -30.87
C GLU A 193 30.54 -12.53 -32.17
N ALA A 194 30.73 -13.80 -32.54
CA ALA A 194 31.38 -14.21 -33.79
C ALA A 194 30.64 -13.77 -35.07
N ASP A 195 29.35 -13.47 -35.00
CA ASP A 195 28.52 -13.06 -36.14
C ASP A 195 28.49 -11.53 -36.33
N VAL A 196 29.27 -10.80 -35.51
CA VAL A 196 29.40 -9.34 -35.56
C VAL A 196 30.83 -9.02 -36.00
N PRO A 197 31.08 -8.73 -37.28
CA PRO A 197 32.42 -8.33 -37.73
C PRO A 197 32.83 -7.05 -37.00
N GLU A 198 33.93 -7.12 -36.25
CA GLU A 198 34.53 -5.93 -35.66
C GLU A 198 34.91 -4.94 -36.76
N ARG A 199 34.71 -3.66 -36.47
CA ARG A 199 35.10 -2.59 -37.38
C ARG A 199 36.63 -2.68 -37.58
N PRO A 200 37.14 -2.70 -38.83
CA PRO A 200 38.56 -2.50 -39.03
C PRO A 200 38.91 -1.11 -38.50
N SER A 201 39.83 -1.08 -37.54
CA SER A 201 40.41 0.11 -36.94
C SER A 201 41.10 1.00 -37.96
#